data_AF-D5E8F1-F1
#
_entry.id   AF-D5E8F1-F1
#
_cell.length_a   1.000
_cell.length_b   1.000
_cell.length_c   1.000
_cell.angle_alpha   90.00
_cell.angle_beta   90.00
_cell.angle_gamma   90.00
#
_symmetry.space_group_name_H-M   'P 1'
#
loop_
_entity.id
_entity.type
_entity.pdbx_description
1 polymer ?
#
loop_
_entity_poly.entity_id
_entity_poly.type
_entity_poly.pdbx_seq_one_letter_code
_entity_poly.pdbx_strand_id
1 'polypeptide(L)'
;MMQLEIIKKISIVFILCLSLTCFVTISSAESVEIGGNILDSGNVSSIAWDGTNWSALYFGLNEAGSNTEILYYQDSDGTNPGIGAAPTNNVIDKKELLYSSHTYSKKFKLSAKTDATEVSTYSVIPWFGNKYVAVDDKASKMASLVTEQGGGSEKKLKEGEVWDLGKGYSLELFQLDVEGDKAFVLLYKDGKELDSTVIKLDGTDDDRSFVVKDDFADLEDAVYFVTYIDETFRCSSECFAIFKYTWLIDKDNVSTIEEGDKVGLLKCREISENWINMSNHEEITLEMNEKAYFTDDWYIRTSKSGKGSDGGYLFYPAMNVVFETAEDASTQSENVDNTDNEDVSEENVTTVEQSPSSSSSKPSQGTDNDMDTPFADASEESKEKQTDLESKKTHAAVPGFVSITAISGLVASLFILRRRIN
;
A
#
# COMPACT_ATOMS: atom_id res chain seq x y z
N MET A 1 39.47 2.62 63.19
CA MET A 1 38.97 1.41 62.51
C MET A 1 37.45 1.33 62.45
N MET A 2 36.71 1.65 63.53
CA MET A 2 35.25 1.52 63.57
C MET A 2 34.46 2.44 62.60
N GLN A 3 34.99 3.63 62.29
CA GLN A 3 34.36 4.59 61.35
C GLN A 3 34.47 4.17 59.87
N LEU A 4 35.46 3.35 59.51
CA LEU A 4 35.70 2.94 58.11
C LEU A 4 34.81 1.74 57.71
N GLU A 5 34.41 0.89 58.67
CA GLU A 5 33.49 -0.22 58.42
C GLU A 5 32.03 0.23 58.28
N ILE A 6 31.64 1.31 58.95
CA ILE A 6 30.28 1.88 58.86
C ILE A 6 30.06 2.51 57.48
N ILE A 7 31.07 3.22 56.95
CA ILE A 7 31.01 3.84 55.62
C ILE A 7 30.95 2.78 54.50
N LYS A 8 31.69 1.66 54.63
CA LYS A 8 31.60 0.55 53.67
C LYS A 8 30.24 -0.17 53.70
N LYS A 9 29.61 -0.33 54.86
CA LYS A 9 28.27 -0.93 54.96
C LYS A 9 27.19 0.00 54.40
N ILE A 10 27.32 1.32 54.57
CA ILE A 10 26.39 2.30 53.99
C ILE A 10 26.54 2.38 52.46
N SER A 11 27.76 2.32 51.91
CA SER A 11 27.96 2.24 50.46
C SER A 11 27.42 0.95 49.84
N ILE A 12 27.51 -0.19 50.53
CA ILE A 12 26.96 -1.46 50.00
C ILE A 12 25.43 -1.45 50.05
N VAL A 13 24.81 -0.82 51.05
CA VAL A 13 23.34 -0.67 51.12
C VAL A 13 22.82 0.36 50.10
N PHE A 14 23.60 1.40 49.77
CA PHE A 14 23.25 2.35 48.71
C PHE A 14 23.47 1.80 47.30
N ILE A 15 24.45 0.90 47.10
CA ILE A 15 24.68 0.24 45.80
C ILE A 15 23.69 -0.93 45.58
N LEU A 16 23.10 -1.49 46.64
CA LEU A 16 22.03 -2.50 46.51
C LEU A 16 20.64 -1.88 46.25
N CYS A 17 20.46 -0.57 46.41
CA CYS A 17 19.18 0.11 46.22
C CYS A 17 19.09 0.86 44.87
N LEU A 18 20.11 0.72 44.02
CA LEU A 18 20.14 1.23 42.65
C LEU A 18 20.01 0.11 41.61
N SER A 19 19.37 -1.01 41.96
CA SER A 19 18.66 -1.82 40.98
C SER A 19 17.33 -1.13 40.72
N LEU A 20 17.37 0.01 40.04
CA LEU A 20 16.20 0.57 39.39
C LEU A 20 15.80 -0.49 38.38
N THR A 21 14.83 -1.31 38.76
CA THR A 21 14.07 -2.14 37.84
C THR A 21 13.52 -1.17 36.80
N CYS A 22 14.20 -1.07 35.65
CA CYS A 22 13.53 -0.74 34.41
C CYS A 22 12.48 -1.84 34.26
N PHE A 23 11.30 -1.63 34.85
CA PHE A 23 10.09 -2.09 34.22
C PHE A 23 10.10 -1.37 32.89
N VAL A 24 10.69 -2.01 31.88
CA VAL A 24 10.19 -1.86 30.53
C VAL A 24 8.76 -2.33 30.69
N THR A 25 7.85 -1.38 30.95
CA THR A 25 6.45 -1.61 30.70
C THR A 25 6.44 -1.97 29.23
N ILE A 26 6.34 -3.27 28.94
CA ILE A 26 5.92 -3.71 27.63
C ILE A 26 4.53 -3.11 27.54
N SER A 27 4.44 -1.90 26.96
CA SER A 27 3.19 -1.44 26.41
C SER A 27 2.80 -2.57 25.47
N SER A 28 1.76 -3.32 25.83
CA SER A 28 1.23 -4.34 24.95
C SER A 28 0.80 -3.57 23.72
N ALA A 29 1.61 -3.59 22.68
CA ALA A 29 1.26 -2.91 21.45
C ALA A 29 -0.12 -3.45 21.04
N GLU A 30 -1.11 -2.56 20.98
CA GLU A 30 -2.45 -2.98 20.65
C GLU A 30 -2.41 -3.52 19.21
N SER A 31 -2.76 -4.79 19.05
CA SER A 31 -2.84 -5.42 17.75
C SER A 31 -4.31 -5.56 17.35
N VAL A 32 -4.67 -5.09 16.16
CA VAL A 32 -6.02 -5.26 15.60
C VAL A 32 -6.00 -6.42 14.60
N GLU A 33 -6.98 -7.30 14.72
CA GLU A 33 -7.18 -8.39 13.77
C GLU A 33 -7.93 -7.90 12.52
N ILE A 34 -7.38 -8.19 11.34
CA ILE A 34 -8.02 -7.95 10.04
C ILE A 34 -8.44 -9.31 9.48
N GLY A 35 -9.72 -9.65 9.67
CA GLY A 35 -10.31 -10.91 9.22
C GLY A 35 -10.99 -10.79 7.86
N GLY A 36 -10.96 -11.88 7.10
CA GLY A 36 -11.78 -12.04 5.89
C GLY A 36 -13.21 -12.50 6.19
N ASN A 37 -14.01 -12.69 5.15
CA ASN A 37 -15.35 -13.24 5.26
C ASN A 37 -15.34 -14.62 5.93
N ILE A 38 -16.28 -14.80 6.87
CA ILE A 38 -16.46 -16.05 7.61
C ILE A 38 -17.19 -17.07 6.74
N LEU A 39 -16.61 -18.27 6.63
CA LEU A 39 -17.19 -19.42 5.95
C LEU A 39 -17.63 -20.49 6.96
N ASP A 40 -18.63 -21.28 6.57
CA ASP A 40 -19.17 -22.40 7.35
C ASP A 40 -18.78 -23.72 6.71
N SER A 41 -17.97 -24.55 7.39
CA SER A 41 -17.48 -25.82 6.84
C SER A 41 -18.59 -26.84 6.58
N GLY A 42 -19.79 -26.68 7.14
CA GLY A 42 -20.95 -27.51 6.81
C GLY A 42 -21.78 -26.98 5.64
N ASN A 43 -21.53 -25.76 5.18
CA ASN A 43 -22.30 -25.13 4.12
C ASN A 43 -21.42 -24.15 3.31
N VAL A 44 -20.43 -24.69 2.62
CA VAL A 44 -19.54 -23.93 1.75
C VAL A 44 -19.39 -24.62 0.40
N SER A 45 -19.63 -23.88 -0.68
CA SER A 45 -19.47 -24.37 -2.06
C SER A 45 -18.09 -24.07 -2.65
N SER A 46 -17.43 -23.03 -2.16
CA SER A 46 -16.11 -22.57 -2.60
C SER A 46 -15.45 -21.79 -1.48
N ILE A 47 -14.14 -21.98 -1.31
CA ILE A 47 -13.35 -21.32 -0.28
C ILE A 47 -12.32 -20.44 -1.00
N ALA A 48 -12.57 -19.13 -0.99
CA ALA A 48 -11.71 -18.15 -1.63
C ALA A 48 -11.87 -16.78 -0.96
N TRP A 49 -10.74 -16.09 -0.82
CA TRP A 49 -10.65 -14.72 -0.33
C TRP A 49 -9.81 -13.88 -1.28
N ASP A 50 -10.34 -12.72 -1.61
CA ASP A 50 -9.68 -11.69 -2.42
C ASP A 50 -9.84 -10.33 -1.73
N GLY A 51 -9.37 -9.25 -2.35
CA GLY A 51 -9.45 -7.93 -1.75
C GLY A 51 -10.88 -7.38 -1.57
N THR A 52 -11.91 -8.03 -2.11
CA THR A 52 -13.31 -7.64 -1.88
C THR A 52 -13.87 -8.16 -0.55
N ASN A 53 -13.27 -9.22 -0.01
CA ASN A 53 -13.80 -9.93 1.16
C ASN A 53 -12.75 -10.22 2.24
N TRP A 54 -11.49 -9.82 2.02
CA TRP A 54 -10.44 -9.82 3.03
C TRP A 54 -9.49 -8.65 2.82
N SER A 55 -9.57 -7.65 3.69
CA SER A 55 -8.83 -6.38 3.55
C SER A 55 -7.32 -6.49 3.79
N ALA A 56 -6.80 -7.67 4.12
CA ALA A 56 -5.36 -7.90 4.12
C ALA A 56 -4.80 -8.04 2.69
N LEU A 57 -5.64 -8.40 1.71
CA LEU A 57 -5.27 -8.49 0.31
C LEU A 57 -5.44 -7.13 -0.36
N TYR A 58 -4.56 -6.80 -1.30
CA TYR A 58 -4.58 -5.51 -1.95
C TYR A 58 -5.79 -5.36 -2.88
N PHE A 59 -6.52 -4.24 -2.74
CA PHE A 59 -7.52 -3.81 -3.71
C PHE A 59 -7.60 -2.28 -3.82
N GLY A 60 -7.13 -1.75 -4.96
CA GLY A 60 -7.18 -0.32 -5.25
C GLY A 60 -8.54 0.10 -5.82
N LEU A 61 -9.36 0.81 -5.03
CA LEU A 61 -10.70 1.26 -5.45
C LEU A 61 -10.72 2.06 -6.76
N ASN A 62 -9.66 2.82 -7.04
CA ASN A 62 -9.53 3.65 -8.25
C ASN A 62 -8.52 3.05 -9.25
N GLU A 63 -8.15 1.79 -9.09
CA GLU A 63 -7.21 1.08 -9.93
C GLU A 63 -7.94 -0.11 -10.56
N ALA A 64 -8.48 0.10 -11.77
CA ALA A 64 -9.26 -0.92 -12.47
C ALA A 64 -8.44 -2.20 -12.67
N GLY A 65 -9.04 -3.35 -12.34
CA GLY A 65 -8.37 -4.65 -12.44
C GLY A 65 -7.35 -4.92 -11.33
N SER A 66 -7.28 -4.13 -10.26
CA SER A 66 -6.29 -4.32 -9.19
C SER A 66 -6.54 -5.49 -8.25
N ASN A 67 -7.78 -6.02 -8.17
CA ASN A 67 -8.11 -7.19 -7.36
C ASN A 67 -7.57 -8.47 -8.03
N THR A 68 -6.28 -8.71 -7.84
CA THR A 68 -5.49 -9.75 -8.53
C THR A 68 -4.78 -10.71 -7.57
N GLU A 69 -4.94 -10.47 -6.27
CA GLU A 69 -4.41 -11.29 -5.19
C GLU A 69 -5.53 -12.16 -4.61
N ILE A 70 -5.31 -13.46 -4.51
CA ILE A 70 -6.31 -14.40 -4.03
C ILE A 70 -5.69 -15.51 -3.17
N LEU A 71 -6.33 -15.80 -2.05
CA LEU A 71 -6.09 -16.99 -1.23
C LEU A 71 -7.29 -17.93 -1.39
N TYR A 72 -7.07 -19.16 -1.82
CA TYR A 72 -8.17 -20.10 -2.05
C TYR A 72 -7.80 -21.53 -1.70
N TYR A 73 -8.81 -22.37 -1.55
CA TYR A 73 -8.63 -23.79 -1.26
C TYR A 73 -9.15 -24.67 -2.39
N GLN A 74 -8.41 -25.74 -2.68
CA GLN A 74 -8.80 -26.78 -3.62
C GLN A 74 -8.37 -28.16 -3.11
N ASP A 75 -9.35 -29.04 -2.92
CA ASP A 75 -9.11 -30.46 -2.62
C ASP A 75 -8.42 -31.13 -3.81
N SER A 76 -7.21 -31.66 -3.60
CA SER A 76 -6.38 -32.20 -4.68
C SER A 76 -5.50 -33.39 -4.28
N ASP A 77 -5.22 -33.60 -2.99
CA ASP A 77 -4.38 -34.72 -2.53
C ASP A 77 -5.24 -35.93 -2.13
N GLY A 78 -6.48 -35.70 -1.69
CA GLY A 78 -7.45 -36.74 -1.34
C GLY A 78 -7.04 -37.62 -0.15
N THR A 79 -6.04 -37.20 0.64
CA THR A 79 -5.59 -37.92 1.84
C THR A 79 -6.62 -37.77 2.96
N ASN A 80 -7.14 -36.56 3.14
CA ASN A 80 -8.30 -36.24 3.97
C ASN A 80 -9.50 -35.82 3.11
N PRO A 81 -10.74 -35.97 3.58
CA PRO A 81 -11.90 -35.44 2.86
C PRO A 81 -11.80 -33.92 2.73
N GLY A 82 -12.06 -33.34 1.57
CA GLY A 82 -11.93 -31.89 1.41
C GLY A 82 -12.72 -31.04 2.42
N ILE A 83 -12.18 -29.86 2.74
CA ILE A 83 -12.89 -28.88 3.59
C ILE A 83 -14.21 -28.52 2.92
N GLY A 84 -15.33 -28.68 3.64
CA GLY A 84 -16.68 -28.51 3.08
C GLY A 84 -17.36 -29.81 2.65
N ALA A 85 -16.59 -30.83 2.27
CA ALA A 85 -17.15 -32.13 1.85
C ALA A 85 -17.51 -33.02 3.05
N ALA A 86 -16.67 -33.00 4.08
CA ALA A 86 -16.98 -33.55 5.40
C ALA A 86 -16.99 -32.40 6.42
N PRO A 87 -18.16 -32.00 6.97
CA PRO A 87 -18.30 -30.79 7.80
C PRO A 87 -17.31 -30.70 8.97
N THR A 88 -16.88 -31.85 9.50
CA THR A 88 -15.95 -31.94 10.63
C THR A 88 -14.48 -32.08 10.22
N ASN A 89 -14.14 -32.25 8.94
CA ASN A 89 -12.73 -32.31 8.52
C ASN A 89 -12.07 -30.95 8.77
N ASN A 90 -10.89 -30.98 9.37
CA ASN A 90 -10.14 -29.80 9.78
C ASN A 90 -8.69 -29.87 9.31
N VAL A 91 -8.40 -30.68 8.30
CA VAL A 91 -7.05 -30.86 7.75
C VAL A 91 -7.05 -30.39 6.31
N ILE A 92 -6.15 -29.45 6.01
CA ILE A 92 -5.82 -29.02 4.66
C ILE A 92 -4.57 -29.79 4.25
N ASP A 93 -4.69 -30.65 3.23
CA ASP A 93 -3.56 -31.44 2.76
C ASP A 93 -2.55 -30.57 2.00
N LYS A 94 -1.39 -31.16 1.68
CA LYS A 94 -0.36 -30.46 0.93
C LYS A 94 -0.89 -30.00 -0.43
N LYS A 95 -0.54 -28.78 -0.81
CA LYS A 95 -0.92 -28.10 -2.06
C LYS A 95 -2.39 -27.68 -2.16
N GLU A 96 -3.17 -27.83 -1.10
CA GLU A 96 -4.60 -27.50 -1.12
C GLU A 96 -4.93 -26.07 -0.69
N LEU A 97 -4.05 -25.40 0.07
CA LEU A 97 -4.14 -23.95 0.29
C LEU A 97 -3.25 -23.26 -0.74
N LEU A 98 -3.89 -22.50 -1.63
CA LEU A 98 -3.26 -21.83 -2.75
C LEU A 98 -3.31 -20.32 -2.57
N TYR A 99 -2.21 -19.67 -2.90
CA TYR A 99 -2.10 -18.23 -3.00
C TYR A 99 -1.66 -17.89 -4.42
N SER A 100 -2.37 -16.97 -5.06
CA SER A 100 -2.08 -16.54 -6.42
C SER A 100 -2.09 -15.03 -6.50
N SER A 101 -1.15 -14.47 -7.26
CA SER A 101 -1.13 -13.05 -7.58
C SER A 101 -0.81 -12.83 -9.06
N HIS A 102 -1.49 -11.88 -9.67
CA HIS A 102 -1.35 -11.51 -11.07
C HIS A 102 -1.00 -10.03 -11.21
N THR A 103 -0.30 -9.67 -12.29
CA THR A 103 -0.09 -8.26 -12.63
C THR A 103 -1.38 -7.64 -13.19
N TYR A 104 -1.53 -6.34 -12.97
CA TYR A 104 -2.48 -5.49 -13.69
C TYR A 104 -1.76 -4.27 -14.25
N SER A 105 -2.27 -3.75 -15.36
CA SER A 105 -1.62 -2.68 -16.11
C SER A 105 -2.08 -1.30 -15.65
N LYS A 106 -1.13 -0.38 -15.47
CA LYS A 106 -1.39 1.06 -15.29
C LYS A 106 -0.74 1.84 -16.44
N LYS A 107 -1.42 2.89 -16.91
CA LYS A 107 -0.83 3.84 -17.87
C LYS A 107 0.11 4.80 -17.16
N PHE A 108 1.25 5.09 -17.79
CA PHE A 108 2.07 6.24 -17.40
C PHE A 108 1.25 7.52 -17.55
N LYS A 109 1.42 8.47 -16.64
CA LYS A 109 0.71 9.76 -16.75
C LYS A 109 1.14 10.54 -17.99
N LEU A 110 2.40 10.39 -18.40
CA LEU A 110 2.95 10.94 -19.63
C LEU A 110 2.07 10.56 -20.84
N SER A 111 1.96 9.29 -21.17
CA SER A 111 1.18 8.79 -22.31
C SER A 111 -0.33 8.82 -22.10
N ALA A 112 -0.80 9.04 -20.88
CA ALA A 112 -2.22 9.24 -20.59
C ALA A 112 -2.68 10.70 -20.77
N LYS A 113 -1.74 11.66 -20.83
CA LYS A 113 -2.03 13.11 -20.83
C LYS A 113 -1.42 13.87 -22.00
N THR A 114 -0.53 13.22 -22.75
CA THR A 114 0.20 13.79 -23.88
C THR A 114 0.17 12.79 -25.04
N ASP A 115 0.72 13.17 -26.19
CA ASP A 115 0.89 12.29 -27.36
C ASP A 115 2.22 11.51 -27.35
N ALA A 116 2.96 11.52 -26.22
CA ALA A 116 4.21 10.77 -26.07
C ALA A 116 4.00 9.26 -26.24
N THR A 117 4.93 8.62 -26.95
CA THR A 117 4.87 7.21 -27.34
C THR A 117 6.01 6.36 -26.80
N GLU A 118 7.04 6.96 -26.20
CA GLU A 118 8.21 6.22 -25.70
C GLU A 118 7.88 5.21 -24.59
N VAL A 119 6.89 5.52 -23.76
CA VAL A 119 6.32 4.62 -22.75
C VAL A 119 4.80 4.60 -22.90
N SER A 120 4.14 3.53 -22.47
CA SER A 120 2.67 3.40 -22.55
C SER A 120 2.05 2.96 -21.22
N THR A 121 2.43 1.76 -20.76
CA THR A 121 1.97 1.18 -19.51
C THR A 121 3.12 0.58 -18.72
N TYR A 122 2.90 0.41 -17.42
CA TYR A 122 3.73 -0.40 -16.54
C TYR A 122 2.83 -1.38 -15.78
N SER A 123 3.38 -2.54 -15.42
CA SER A 123 2.69 -3.56 -14.65
C SER A 123 2.85 -3.35 -13.15
N VAL A 124 1.77 -3.58 -12.41
CA VAL A 124 1.72 -3.57 -10.96
C VAL A 124 1.32 -4.96 -10.48
N ILE A 125 1.95 -5.44 -9.42
CA ILE A 125 1.64 -6.72 -8.79
C ILE A 125 1.41 -6.54 -7.28
N PRO A 126 0.25 -6.96 -6.77
CA PRO A 126 0.06 -7.21 -5.35
C PRO A 126 0.89 -8.37 -4.85
N TRP A 127 1.47 -8.26 -3.66
CA TRP A 127 2.23 -9.34 -3.06
C TRP A 127 2.11 -9.30 -1.53
N PHE A 128 1.37 -10.26 -0.97
CA PHE A 128 1.03 -10.36 0.44
C PHE A 128 0.49 -9.03 1.00
N GLY A 129 -0.54 -8.48 0.34
CA GLY A 129 -1.21 -7.23 0.71
C GLY A 129 -0.46 -5.95 0.33
N ASN A 130 0.79 -6.04 -0.13
CA ASN A 130 1.61 -4.91 -0.51
C ASN A 130 1.61 -4.69 -2.03
N LYS A 131 1.75 -3.45 -2.48
CA LYS A 131 1.79 -3.11 -3.91
C LYS A 131 3.22 -2.92 -4.41
N TYR A 132 3.58 -3.58 -5.51
CA TYR A 132 4.87 -3.45 -6.19
C TYR A 132 4.69 -3.18 -7.68
N VAL A 133 5.73 -2.64 -8.33
CA VAL A 133 5.84 -2.59 -9.78
C VAL A 133 6.54 -3.87 -10.24
N ALA A 134 5.94 -4.57 -11.20
CA ALA A 134 6.58 -5.68 -11.90
C ALA A 134 7.49 -5.09 -12.99
N VAL A 135 8.80 -5.18 -12.76
CA VAL A 135 9.81 -4.58 -13.66
C VAL A 135 9.79 -5.32 -14.99
N ASP A 136 9.72 -4.57 -16.09
CA ASP A 136 9.61 -5.11 -17.45
C ASP A 136 8.49 -6.16 -17.61
N ASP A 137 7.35 -5.89 -16.96
CA ASP A 137 6.17 -6.76 -16.94
C ASP A 137 6.43 -8.17 -16.39
N LYS A 138 7.54 -8.40 -15.68
CA LYS A 138 7.87 -9.67 -15.04
C LYS A 138 7.38 -9.69 -13.59
N ALA A 139 6.33 -10.47 -13.33
CA ALA A 139 5.72 -10.65 -12.02
C ALA A 139 6.74 -11.08 -10.94
N SER A 140 7.74 -11.87 -11.30
CA SER A 140 8.79 -12.32 -10.38
C SER A 140 9.84 -11.28 -10.03
N LYS A 141 9.86 -10.10 -10.68
CA LYS A 141 10.83 -9.03 -10.46
C LYS A 141 10.10 -7.78 -9.94
N MET A 142 10.12 -7.57 -8.63
CA MET A 142 9.29 -6.57 -7.96
C MET A 142 10.11 -5.41 -7.41
N ALA A 143 9.76 -4.18 -7.78
CA ALA A 143 10.34 -2.95 -7.26
C ALA A 143 9.30 -2.11 -6.52
N SER A 144 9.71 -1.39 -5.48
CA SER A 144 8.82 -0.39 -4.87
C SER A 144 8.71 0.85 -5.76
N LEU A 145 7.51 1.39 -5.88
CA LEU A 145 7.27 2.71 -6.43
C LEU A 145 7.79 3.78 -5.45
N VAL A 146 8.69 4.64 -5.91
CA VAL A 146 9.33 5.69 -5.09
C VAL A 146 8.54 6.98 -5.21
N THR A 147 8.23 7.39 -6.44
CA THR A 147 7.45 8.59 -6.74
C THR A 147 6.52 8.31 -7.91
N GLU A 148 5.27 8.76 -7.81
CA GLU A 148 4.32 8.86 -8.93
C GLU A 148 3.50 10.15 -8.75
N GLN A 149 3.68 11.11 -9.66
CA GLN A 149 2.88 12.33 -9.66
C GLN A 149 1.43 12.06 -10.09
N GLY A 150 0.50 12.79 -9.47
CA GLY A 150 -0.89 12.85 -9.93
C GLY A 150 -0.98 13.49 -11.32
N GLY A 151 -2.05 13.17 -12.06
CA GLY A 151 -2.21 13.64 -13.45
C GLY A 151 -2.45 15.15 -13.62
N GLY A 152 -2.65 15.89 -12.53
CA GLY A 152 -2.70 17.36 -12.50
C GLY A 152 -1.68 17.97 -11.53
N SER A 153 -0.73 17.18 -11.04
CA SER A 153 0.34 17.64 -10.17
C SER A 153 1.43 18.32 -10.98
N GLU A 154 2.05 19.34 -10.38
CA GLU A 154 3.13 20.13 -10.98
C GLU A 154 4.27 20.29 -9.99
N LYS A 155 5.50 20.25 -10.50
CA LYS A 155 6.69 20.63 -9.75
C LYS A 155 7.44 21.71 -10.49
N LYS A 156 7.47 22.92 -9.94
CA LYS A 156 8.35 23.98 -10.39
C LYS A 156 9.77 23.76 -9.84
N LEU A 157 10.77 23.82 -10.70
CA LEU A 157 12.19 23.85 -10.33
C LEU A 157 12.88 25.03 -10.96
N LYS A 158 13.63 25.80 -10.15
CA LYS A 158 14.53 26.84 -10.65
C LYS A 158 15.82 26.23 -11.21
N GLU A 159 16.50 26.97 -12.07
CA GLU A 159 17.85 26.62 -12.51
C GLU A 159 18.78 26.42 -11.30
N GLY A 160 19.47 25.27 -11.25
CA GLY A 160 20.30 24.80 -10.13
C GLY A 160 19.54 24.20 -8.94
N GLU A 161 18.21 24.10 -9.00
CA GLU A 161 17.41 23.49 -7.92
C GLU A 161 17.35 21.97 -8.07
N VAL A 162 17.49 21.28 -6.93
CA VAL A 162 17.40 19.83 -6.83
C VAL A 162 16.07 19.43 -6.19
N TRP A 163 15.36 18.52 -6.84
CA TRP A 163 14.15 17.88 -6.34
C TRP A 163 14.50 16.52 -5.74
N ASP A 164 14.31 16.36 -4.43
CA ASP A 164 14.31 15.04 -3.79
C ASP A 164 13.06 14.24 -4.21
N LEU A 165 13.30 13.10 -4.87
CA LEU A 165 12.28 12.16 -5.32
C LEU A 165 12.06 11.03 -4.31
N GLY A 166 12.85 10.95 -3.25
CA GLY A 166 12.81 9.91 -2.23
C GLY A 166 13.84 8.79 -2.47
N LYS A 167 14.13 8.04 -1.39
CA LYS A 167 15.12 6.93 -1.39
C LYS A 167 16.47 7.29 -2.02
N GLY A 168 16.94 8.52 -1.83
CA GLY A 168 18.22 9.00 -2.36
C GLY A 168 18.22 9.36 -3.84
N TYR A 169 17.09 9.22 -4.55
CA TYR A 169 16.95 9.72 -5.91
C TYR A 169 16.65 11.22 -5.92
N SER A 170 17.24 11.95 -6.87
CA SER A 170 16.93 13.36 -7.05
C SER A 170 17.06 13.82 -8.50
N LEU A 171 16.26 14.79 -8.90
CA LEU A 171 16.30 15.41 -10.23
C LEU A 171 16.72 16.88 -10.12
N GLU A 172 17.68 17.29 -10.93
CA GLU A 172 18.16 18.68 -11.00
C GLU A 172 17.78 19.31 -12.34
N LEU A 173 17.24 20.54 -12.29
CA LEU A 173 17.23 21.40 -13.47
C LEU A 173 18.55 22.16 -13.51
N PHE A 174 19.53 21.64 -14.24
CA PHE A 174 20.87 22.22 -14.25
C PHE A 174 20.91 23.58 -14.92
N GLN A 175 20.34 23.66 -16.12
CA GLN A 175 20.41 24.85 -16.94
C GLN A 175 19.27 24.92 -17.97
N LEU A 176 18.75 26.12 -18.19
CA LEU A 176 18.00 26.45 -19.40
C LEU A 176 18.91 27.15 -20.41
N ASP A 177 18.71 26.90 -21.70
CA ASP A 177 19.44 27.62 -22.74
C ASP A 177 19.05 29.10 -22.83
N VAL A 178 19.68 29.84 -23.74
CA VAL A 178 19.55 31.31 -23.83
C VAL A 178 18.12 31.70 -24.18
N GLU A 179 17.51 30.95 -25.08
CA GLU A 179 16.13 31.09 -25.53
C GLU A 179 15.11 30.57 -24.51
N GLY A 180 15.53 29.63 -23.65
CA GLY A 180 14.68 28.97 -22.68
C GLY A 180 13.87 27.81 -23.27
N ASP A 181 14.13 27.39 -24.50
CA ASP A 181 13.44 26.29 -25.19
C ASP A 181 14.16 24.95 -25.06
N LYS A 182 15.33 24.91 -24.41
CA LYS A 182 16.01 23.66 -24.01
C LYS A 182 16.34 23.65 -22.53
N ALA A 183 16.11 22.50 -21.90
CA ALA A 183 16.42 22.26 -20.50
C ALA A 183 17.42 21.11 -20.37
N PHE A 184 18.57 21.38 -19.75
CA PHE A 184 19.52 20.34 -19.36
C PHE A 184 19.16 19.85 -17.96
N VAL A 185 18.84 18.56 -17.85
CA VAL A 185 18.41 17.92 -16.60
C VAL A 185 19.33 16.76 -16.25
N LEU A 186 19.57 16.55 -14.94
CA LEU A 186 20.34 15.41 -14.44
C LEU A 186 19.55 14.65 -13.39
N LEU A 187 19.58 13.33 -13.49
CA LEU A 187 19.05 12.40 -12.50
C LEU A 187 20.21 11.84 -11.67
N TYR A 188 20.04 11.81 -10.35
CA TYR A 188 21.03 11.31 -9.41
C TYR A 188 20.47 10.21 -8.50
N LYS A 189 21.38 9.41 -7.97
CA LYS A 189 21.19 8.52 -6.82
C LYS A 189 22.34 8.70 -5.85
N ASP A 190 22.03 9.07 -4.60
CA ASP A 190 23.00 9.27 -3.52
C ASP A 190 24.16 10.22 -3.94
N GLY A 191 23.82 11.27 -4.69
CA GLY A 191 24.77 12.26 -5.20
C GLY A 191 25.60 11.82 -6.40
N LYS A 192 25.43 10.59 -6.91
CA LYS A 192 26.05 10.11 -8.15
C LYS A 192 25.08 10.29 -9.32
N GLU A 193 25.54 10.91 -10.40
CA GLU A 193 24.77 11.02 -11.64
C GLU A 193 24.46 9.62 -12.18
N LEU A 194 23.18 9.40 -12.47
CA LEU A 194 22.68 8.20 -13.13
C LEU A 194 22.55 8.41 -14.64
N ASP A 195 21.90 9.50 -15.04
CA ASP A 195 21.68 9.86 -16.43
C ASP A 195 21.38 11.37 -16.56
N SER A 196 21.56 11.91 -17.76
CA SER A 196 21.29 13.31 -18.07
C SER A 196 20.87 13.51 -19.52
N THR A 197 20.03 14.51 -19.78
CA THR A 197 19.54 14.79 -21.14
C THR A 197 19.20 16.26 -21.35
N VAL A 198 19.20 16.68 -22.62
CA VAL A 198 18.70 17.99 -23.04
C VAL A 198 17.31 17.83 -23.63
N ILE A 199 16.31 18.26 -22.87
CA ILE A 199 14.89 18.24 -23.25
C ILE A 199 14.58 19.45 -24.13
N LYS A 200 13.89 19.26 -25.25
CA LYS A 200 13.53 20.33 -26.20
C LYS A 200 12.04 20.65 -26.12
N LEU A 201 11.71 21.89 -25.81
CA LEU A 201 10.33 22.33 -25.58
C LEU A 201 9.58 22.69 -26.86
N ASP A 202 10.29 22.88 -27.97
CA ASP A 202 9.74 23.13 -29.30
C ASP A 202 9.49 21.84 -30.12
N GLY A 203 9.73 20.68 -29.53
CA GLY A 203 9.57 19.37 -30.15
C GLY A 203 8.23 18.69 -29.90
N THR A 204 8.19 17.38 -30.17
CA THR A 204 7.07 16.49 -29.84
C THR A 204 6.99 16.24 -28.33
N ASP A 205 5.91 15.61 -27.86
CA ASP A 205 5.82 15.22 -26.45
C ASP A 205 6.89 14.21 -26.01
N ASP A 206 7.41 13.40 -26.94
CA ASP A 206 8.56 12.54 -26.69
C ASP A 206 9.85 13.38 -26.49
N ASP A 207 10.08 14.41 -27.32
CA ASP A 207 11.23 15.34 -27.16
C ASP A 207 11.19 16.15 -25.85
N ARG A 208 10.00 16.27 -25.27
CA ARG A 208 9.71 16.97 -24.02
C ARG A 208 9.74 16.06 -22.79
N SER A 209 9.97 14.77 -23.01
CA SER A 209 10.05 13.76 -21.97
C SER A 209 11.50 13.35 -21.67
N PHE A 210 11.72 12.81 -20.48
CA PHE A 210 12.96 12.15 -20.12
C PHE A 210 12.63 10.79 -19.51
N VAL A 211 12.87 9.75 -20.30
CA VAL A 211 12.69 8.35 -19.94
C VAL A 211 14.08 7.75 -19.77
N VAL A 212 14.33 7.13 -18.61
CA VAL A 212 15.62 6.51 -18.31
C VAL A 212 15.46 5.00 -18.15
N LYS A 213 16.37 4.30 -18.83
CA LYS A 213 16.49 2.85 -18.88
C LYS A 213 17.89 2.44 -18.44
N ASP A 214 18.01 1.27 -17.81
CA ASP A 214 19.30 0.71 -17.40
C ASP A 214 19.17 -0.82 -17.28
N ASP A 215 20.31 -1.50 -17.25
CA ASP A 215 20.37 -2.94 -17.05
C ASP A 215 20.40 -3.23 -15.54
N PHE A 216 19.33 -3.82 -15.00
CA PHE A 216 19.25 -4.19 -13.60
C PHE A 216 18.32 -5.38 -13.37
N ALA A 217 18.51 -6.08 -12.24
CA ALA A 217 17.71 -7.25 -11.86
C ALA A 217 17.63 -8.36 -12.94
N ASP A 218 18.72 -8.54 -13.71
CA ASP A 218 18.82 -9.46 -14.86
C ASP A 218 17.90 -9.13 -16.04
N LEU A 219 17.49 -7.86 -16.15
CA LEU A 219 16.71 -7.31 -17.25
C LEU A 219 17.55 -6.27 -18.00
N GLU A 220 17.41 -6.24 -19.32
CA GLU A 220 18.06 -5.27 -20.21
C GLU A 220 17.12 -4.09 -20.48
N ASP A 221 17.66 -2.87 -20.59
CA ASP A 221 16.92 -1.66 -20.97
C ASP A 221 15.63 -1.39 -20.16
N ALA A 222 15.60 -1.79 -18.88
CA ALA A 222 14.40 -1.66 -18.05
C ALA A 222 14.14 -0.19 -17.65
N VAL A 223 12.92 0.30 -17.86
CA VAL A 223 12.52 1.67 -17.48
C VAL A 223 12.42 1.79 -15.97
N TYR A 224 13.12 2.76 -15.39
CA TYR A 224 13.01 3.04 -13.95
C TYR A 224 12.65 4.48 -13.62
N PHE A 225 12.79 5.42 -14.56
CA PHE A 225 12.43 6.82 -14.36
C PHE A 225 11.77 7.41 -15.60
N VAL A 226 10.75 8.24 -15.39
CA VAL A 226 10.04 9.00 -16.42
C VAL A 226 9.72 10.38 -15.86
N THR A 227 9.91 11.44 -16.63
CA THR A 227 9.36 12.78 -16.34
C THR A 227 9.09 13.56 -17.61
N TYR A 228 8.32 14.64 -17.51
CA TYR A 228 7.98 15.53 -18.61
C TYR A 228 8.19 16.99 -18.21
N ILE A 229 8.64 17.84 -19.13
CA ILE A 229 8.63 19.29 -18.92
C ILE A 229 7.47 19.92 -19.69
N ASP A 230 6.56 20.50 -18.93
CA ASP A 230 5.35 21.15 -19.43
C ASP A 230 5.58 22.59 -19.90
N GLU A 231 6.39 23.34 -19.16
CA GLU A 231 6.70 24.71 -19.53
C GLU A 231 8.06 25.09 -18.98
N THR A 232 8.73 26.00 -19.68
CA THR A 232 9.93 26.69 -19.20
C THR A 232 9.66 28.18 -19.19
N PHE A 233 10.29 28.87 -18.27
CA PHE A 233 10.24 30.32 -18.19
C PHE A 233 11.64 30.85 -17.92
N ARG A 234 12.03 31.86 -18.70
CA ARG A 234 13.32 32.53 -18.55
C ARG A 234 13.14 34.04 -18.61
N CYS A 235 13.65 34.72 -17.59
CA CYS A 235 13.83 36.17 -17.60
C CYS A 235 15.17 36.52 -16.93
N SER A 236 15.50 37.81 -16.83
CA SER A 236 16.78 38.26 -16.27
C SER A 236 16.97 37.93 -14.78
N SER A 237 15.90 37.65 -14.05
CA SER A 237 15.93 37.40 -12.60
C SER A 237 15.41 36.03 -12.19
N GLU A 238 14.75 35.29 -13.08
CA GLU A 238 14.15 34.00 -12.77
C GLU A 238 14.18 33.07 -13.99
N CYS A 239 14.69 31.86 -13.79
CA CYS A 239 14.73 30.79 -14.77
C CYS A 239 14.18 29.53 -14.09
N PHE A 240 13.12 28.93 -14.63
CA PHE A 240 12.51 27.73 -14.06
C PHE A 240 11.84 26.86 -15.13
N ALA A 241 11.59 25.60 -14.78
CA ALA A 241 10.77 24.67 -15.54
C ALA A 241 9.66 24.07 -14.67
N ILE A 242 8.55 23.71 -15.29
CA ILE A 242 7.42 23.00 -14.68
C ILE A 242 7.48 21.54 -15.12
N PHE A 243 7.79 20.66 -14.16
CA PHE A 243 7.82 19.22 -14.35
C PHE A 243 6.45 18.60 -14.05
N LYS A 244 6.02 17.70 -14.93
CA LYS A 244 4.81 16.89 -14.79
C LYS A 244 5.13 15.41 -15.00
N TYR A 245 4.19 14.56 -14.60
CA TYR A 245 4.12 13.14 -14.94
C TYR A 245 5.33 12.31 -14.48
N THR A 246 6.01 12.77 -13.42
CA THR A 246 7.17 12.07 -12.87
C THR A 246 6.78 10.72 -12.26
N TRP A 247 7.49 9.67 -12.64
CA TRP A 247 7.34 8.31 -12.14
C TRP A 247 8.73 7.70 -11.91
N LEU A 248 8.92 7.00 -10.80
CA LEU A 248 10.20 6.43 -10.39
C LEU A 248 10.01 5.14 -9.59
N ILE A 249 10.76 4.10 -9.93
CA ILE A 249 10.94 2.89 -9.11
C ILE A 249 12.35 2.78 -8.55
N ASP A 250 12.50 2.03 -7.46
CA ASP A 250 13.78 1.80 -6.79
C ASP A 250 14.56 0.68 -7.49
N LYS A 251 15.35 1.04 -8.52
CA LYS A 251 16.09 0.07 -9.35
C LYS A 251 17.15 -0.72 -8.58
N ASP A 252 17.64 -0.18 -7.46
CA ASP A 252 18.70 -0.80 -6.66
C ASP A 252 18.17 -1.84 -5.66
N ASN A 253 16.84 -1.94 -5.49
CA ASN A 253 16.21 -2.85 -4.54
C ASN A 253 15.03 -3.61 -5.18
N VAL A 254 15.35 -4.46 -6.16
CA VAL A 254 14.39 -5.35 -6.82
C VAL A 254 14.38 -6.71 -6.11
N SER A 255 13.22 -7.11 -5.62
CA SER A 255 12.99 -8.46 -5.09
C SER A 255 12.75 -9.44 -6.24
N THR A 256 13.46 -10.57 -6.23
CA THR A 256 13.25 -11.66 -7.19
C THR A 256 12.59 -12.84 -6.49
N ILE A 257 11.51 -13.38 -7.06
CA ILE A 257 10.88 -14.63 -6.62
C ILE A 257 11.28 -15.75 -7.57
N GLU A 258 11.72 -16.87 -7.03
CA GLU A 258 12.07 -18.07 -7.76
C GLU A 258 11.15 -19.25 -7.39
N GLU A 259 11.07 -20.23 -8.29
CA GLU A 259 10.37 -21.47 -7.99
C GLU A 259 10.98 -22.17 -6.78
N GLY A 260 10.12 -22.46 -5.81
CA GLY A 260 10.50 -23.11 -4.57
C GLY A 260 10.85 -22.18 -3.41
N ASP A 261 10.89 -20.86 -3.64
CA ASP A 261 10.88 -19.87 -2.57
C ASP A 261 9.68 -20.06 -1.64
N LYS A 262 9.83 -19.64 -0.39
CA LYS A 262 8.83 -19.87 0.66
C LYS A 262 8.46 -18.58 1.37
N VAL A 263 7.17 -18.45 1.66
CA VAL A 263 6.60 -17.49 2.61
C VAL A 263 5.81 -18.30 3.63
N GLY A 264 6.42 -18.52 4.81
CA GLY A 264 5.94 -19.49 5.79
C GLY A 264 5.73 -20.89 5.19
N LEU A 265 4.50 -21.39 5.26
CA LEU A 265 4.11 -22.69 4.72
C LEU A 265 3.83 -22.64 3.22
N LEU A 266 3.63 -21.46 2.62
CA LEU A 266 3.41 -21.33 1.18
C LEU A 266 4.73 -21.44 0.44
N LYS A 267 4.79 -22.34 -0.54
CA LYS A 267 5.95 -22.53 -1.41
C LYS A 267 5.57 -22.14 -2.84
N CYS A 268 6.39 -21.32 -3.48
CA CYS A 268 6.27 -20.97 -4.89
C CYS A 268 6.34 -22.24 -5.76
N ARG A 269 5.31 -22.44 -6.58
CA ARG A 269 5.15 -23.63 -7.42
C ARG A 269 5.37 -23.35 -8.88
N GLU A 270 4.93 -22.18 -9.32
CA GLU A 270 4.89 -21.83 -10.72
C GLU A 270 4.95 -20.31 -10.85
N ILE A 271 5.74 -19.87 -11.81
CA ILE A 271 5.96 -18.47 -12.15
C ILE A 271 5.72 -18.33 -13.66
N SER A 272 4.94 -17.33 -14.03
CA SER A 272 4.80 -16.90 -15.41
C SER A 272 5.28 -15.45 -15.55
N GLU A 273 5.13 -14.90 -16.74
CA GLU A 273 5.46 -13.50 -16.99
C GLU A 273 4.58 -12.58 -16.13
N ASN A 274 3.28 -12.85 -16.02
CA ASN A 274 2.32 -11.95 -15.40
C ASN A 274 1.68 -12.51 -14.11
N TRP A 275 2.13 -13.64 -13.57
CA TRP A 275 1.58 -14.18 -12.32
C TRP A 275 2.53 -15.12 -11.58
N ILE A 276 2.22 -15.31 -10.29
CA ILE A 276 2.92 -16.24 -9.39
C ILE A 276 1.89 -17.06 -8.61
N ASN A 277 2.08 -18.38 -8.57
CA ASN A 277 1.26 -19.30 -7.78
C ASN A 277 2.09 -19.98 -6.70
N MET A 278 1.55 -19.99 -5.49
CA MET A 278 2.12 -20.65 -4.32
C MET A 278 1.11 -21.63 -3.73
N SER A 279 1.61 -22.68 -3.08
CA SER A 279 0.75 -23.56 -2.29
C SER A 279 1.47 -24.12 -1.08
N ASN A 280 0.70 -24.49 -0.05
CA ASN A 280 1.26 -25.05 1.17
C ASN A 280 2.11 -26.29 0.88
N HIS A 281 3.32 -26.37 1.47
CA HIS A 281 4.22 -27.50 1.29
C HIS A 281 4.14 -28.54 2.41
N GLU A 282 3.42 -28.21 3.49
CA GLU A 282 3.10 -29.06 4.62
C GLU A 282 1.60 -29.04 4.87
N GLU A 283 1.11 -30.08 5.53
CA GLU A 283 -0.28 -30.16 5.97
C GLU A 283 -0.58 -29.05 6.98
N ILE A 284 -1.79 -28.48 6.92
CA ILE A 284 -2.24 -27.46 7.88
C ILE A 284 -3.43 -28.03 8.64
N THR A 285 -3.23 -28.31 9.93
CA THR A 285 -4.32 -28.70 10.82
C THR A 285 -4.99 -27.45 11.40
N LEU A 286 -6.29 -27.33 11.14
CA LEU A 286 -7.15 -26.28 11.66
C LEU A 286 -7.63 -26.68 13.06
N GLU A 287 -6.83 -26.37 14.08
CA GLU A 287 -7.21 -26.61 15.48
C GLU A 287 -8.41 -25.73 15.86
N MET A 288 -9.43 -26.33 16.48
CA MET A 288 -10.69 -25.64 16.80
C MET A 288 -10.48 -24.57 17.87
N ASN A 289 -11.05 -23.38 17.65
CA ASN A 289 -10.94 -22.21 18.54
C ASN A 289 -9.50 -21.67 18.68
N GLU A 290 -8.62 -21.99 17.73
CA GLU A 290 -7.22 -21.57 17.69
C GLU A 290 -6.88 -20.84 16.39
N LYS A 291 -5.64 -20.36 16.30
CA LYS A 291 -5.06 -19.76 15.08
C LYS A 291 -4.13 -20.78 14.42
N ALA A 292 -4.38 -21.09 13.16
CA ALA A 292 -3.50 -21.92 12.33
C ALA A 292 -2.69 -21.02 11.38
N TYR A 293 -1.45 -20.68 11.78
CA TYR A 293 -0.55 -19.84 10.99
C TYR A 293 -0.04 -20.58 9.75
N PHE A 294 -0.07 -19.90 8.61
CA PHE A 294 0.49 -20.40 7.34
C PHE A 294 1.49 -19.42 6.70
N THR A 295 1.57 -18.19 7.20
CA THR A 295 2.72 -17.29 7.07
C THR A 295 3.10 -16.76 8.45
N ASP A 296 4.10 -15.87 8.54
CA ASP A 296 4.48 -15.23 9.81
C ASP A 296 3.36 -14.34 10.35
N ASP A 297 2.56 -13.73 9.46
CA ASP A 297 1.51 -12.78 9.83
C ASP A 297 0.09 -13.32 9.60
N TRP A 298 -0.09 -14.23 8.64
CA TRP A 298 -1.39 -14.72 8.19
C TRP A 298 -1.71 -16.10 8.77
N TYR A 299 -2.95 -16.24 9.23
CA TYR A 299 -3.46 -17.46 9.85
C TYR A 299 -4.92 -17.68 9.49
N ILE A 300 -5.38 -18.92 9.60
CA ILE A 300 -6.80 -19.25 9.58
C ILE A 300 -7.27 -19.31 11.04
N ARG A 301 -8.33 -18.56 11.35
CA ARG A 301 -9.01 -18.60 12.64
C ARG A 301 -10.22 -19.50 12.54
N THR A 302 -10.41 -20.37 13.54
CA THR A 302 -11.55 -21.28 13.61
C THR A 302 -12.44 -20.96 14.82
N SER A 303 -13.72 -21.31 14.73
CA SER A 303 -14.61 -21.34 15.88
C SER A 303 -14.48 -22.67 16.65
N LYS A 304 -15.22 -22.80 17.75
CA LYS A 304 -15.35 -24.08 18.46
C LYS A 304 -16.04 -25.12 17.57
N SER A 305 -15.72 -26.39 17.77
CA SER A 305 -16.40 -27.51 17.11
C SER A 305 -17.93 -27.45 17.29
N GLY A 306 -18.67 -27.78 16.23
CA GLY A 306 -20.14 -27.80 16.21
C GLY A 306 -20.81 -26.42 16.10
N LYS A 307 -20.06 -25.36 15.77
CA LYS A 307 -20.61 -24.01 15.56
C LYS A 307 -20.97 -23.70 14.11
N GLY A 308 -20.49 -24.51 13.17
CA GLY A 308 -20.97 -24.53 11.79
C GLY A 308 -22.18 -25.46 11.61
N SER A 309 -22.77 -25.41 10.42
CA SER A 309 -23.83 -26.30 9.99
C SER A 309 -23.35 -27.76 9.99
N ASP A 310 -24.26 -28.72 10.13
CA ASP A 310 -23.98 -30.17 10.10
C ASP A 310 -22.85 -30.64 11.05
N GLY A 311 -22.69 -29.95 12.18
CA GLY A 311 -21.66 -30.26 13.18
C GLY A 311 -20.26 -29.71 12.84
N GLY A 312 -20.15 -28.92 11.77
CA GLY A 312 -18.91 -28.27 11.37
C GLY A 312 -18.50 -27.08 12.22
N TYR A 313 -17.71 -26.18 11.64
CA TYR A 313 -17.13 -25.01 12.30
C TYR A 313 -17.12 -23.81 11.34
N LEU A 314 -16.88 -22.63 11.91
CA LEU A 314 -16.74 -21.38 11.16
C LEU A 314 -15.25 -21.06 11.04
N PHE A 315 -14.82 -20.52 9.91
CA PHE A 315 -13.42 -20.19 9.68
C PHE A 315 -13.23 -19.00 8.74
N TYR A 316 -12.11 -18.30 8.89
CA TYR A 316 -11.69 -17.20 8.02
C TYR A 316 -10.17 -16.97 8.13
N PRO A 317 -9.50 -16.46 7.08
CA PRO A 317 -8.13 -15.99 7.16
C PRO A 317 -8.08 -14.65 7.87
N ALA A 318 -7.01 -14.39 8.60
CA ALA A 318 -6.79 -13.15 9.30
C ALA A 318 -5.30 -12.85 9.44
N MET A 319 -5.00 -11.60 9.76
CA MET A 319 -3.68 -11.14 10.20
C MET A 319 -3.82 -10.15 11.37
N ASN A 320 -2.75 -9.93 12.13
CA ASN A 320 -2.73 -8.86 13.14
C ASN A 320 -1.93 -7.67 12.61
N VAL A 321 -2.44 -6.46 12.83
CA VAL A 321 -1.70 -5.22 12.60
C VAL A 321 -1.37 -4.59 13.95
N VAL A 322 -0.09 -4.35 14.19
CA VAL A 322 0.40 -3.74 15.42
C VAL A 322 0.54 -2.24 15.22
N PHE A 323 -0.07 -1.45 16.09
CA PHE A 323 0.14 0.00 16.10
C PHE A 323 1.19 0.35 17.15
N GLU A 324 2.27 1.00 16.73
CA GLU A 324 3.17 1.65 17.68
C GLU A 324 2.46 2.90 18.20
N THR A 325 2.09 2.89 19.48
CA THR A 325 1.62 4.10 20.16
C THR A 325 2.81 5.05 20.24
N ALA A 326 2.74 6.19 19.55
CA ALA A 326 3.71 7.26 19.75
C ALA A 326 3.64 7.69 21.23
N GLU A 327 4.70 7.43 22.00
CA GLU A 327 4.81 7.95 23.36
C GLU A 327 4.87 9.48 23.27
N ASP A 328 3.82 10.15 23.79
CA ASP A 328 3.82 11.59 23.98
C ASP A 328 4.95 11.98 24.94
N ALA A 329 6.04 12.49 24.38
CA ALA A 329 7.03 13.24 25.14
C ALA A 329 6.42 14.59 25.56
N SER A 330 5.64 14.60 26.65
CA SER A 330 5.30 15.82 27.37
C SER A 330 5.97 15.84 28.75
N THR A 331 7.22 16.29 28.77
CA THR A 331 7.80 16.93 29.96
C THR A 331 7.99 18.40 29.66
N GLN A 332 6.98 19.21 30.01
CA GLN A 332 7.24 20.57 30.46
C GLN A 332 6.43 20.82 31.73
N SER A 333 7.16 20.88 32.84
CA SER A 333 6.73 21.50 34.07
C SER A 333 6.70 23.01 33.86
N GLU A 334 5.53 23.63 33.93
CA GLU A 334 5.43 25.04 34.32
C GLU A 334 4.59 25.14 35.59
N ASN A 335 5.28 25.49 36.68
CA ASN A 335 4.69 26.13 37.84
C ASN A 335 4.25 27.54 37.42
N VAL A 336 2.96 27.86 37.53
CA VAL A 336 2.53 29.23 37.83
C VAL A 336 1.38 29.18 38.85
N ASP A 337 1.56 30.06 39.83
CA ASP A 337 0.84 30.27 41.08
C ASP A 337 -0.60 30.77 40.90
N ASN A 338 -1.42 30.51 41.92
CA ASN A 338 -2.83 30.91 42.08
C ASN A 338 -3.00 32.42 42.20
N THR A 339 -4.12 32.99 41.70
CA THR A 339 -5.15 33.64 42.56
C THR A 339 -6.42 34.09 41.81
N ASP A 340 -7.55 33.65 42.37
CA ASP A 340 -8.83 34.33 42.62
C ASP A 340 -9.90 34.65 41.54
N ASN A 341 -11.07 34.01 41.78
CA ASN A 341 -12.48 34.50 41.81
C ASN A 341 -13.11 35.07 40.52
N GLU A 342 -14.39 34.86 40.17
CA GLU A 342 -15.58 34.32 40.84
C GLU A 342 -16.69 34.11 39.75
N ASP A 343 -17.73 33.35 40.12
CA ASP A 343 -19.15 33.47 39.71
C ASP A 343 -19.77 32.56 38.61
N VAL A 344 -20.30 31.43 39.08
CA VAL A 344 -21.67 30.87 38.99
C VAL A 344 -22.61 31.28 37.83
N SER A 345 -23.16 30.30 37.11
CA SER A 345 -24.61 29.97 37.11
C SER A 345 -24.98 28.77 36.23
N GLU A 346 -26.02 28.08 36.70
CA GLU A 346 -26.53 26.75 36.34
C GLU A 346 -27.58 26.75 35.20
N GLU A 347 -28.08 25.54 34.93
CA GLU A 347 -29.32 25.14 34.21
C GLU A 347 -29.19 24.84 32.70
N ASN A 348 -29.81 23.80 32.12
CA ASN A 348 -30.64 22.69 32.63
C ASN A 348 -30.67 21.55 31.59
N VAL A 349 -30.97 20.35 32.08
CA VAL A 349 -31.20 19.10 31.34
C VAL A 349 -32.64 19.05 30.79
N THR A 350 -32.87 18.49 29.60
CA THR A 350 -34.07 17.64 29.37
C THR A 350 -33.94 16.69 28.18
N THR A 351 -34.16 15.41 28.48
CA THR A 351 -34.42 14.25 27.62
C THR A 351 -35.86 14.27 27.08
N VAL A 352 -36.20 13.51 26.02
CA VAL A 352 -37.35 12.55 25.93
C VAL A 352 -37.45 11.90 24.52
N GLU A 353 -37.37 10.56 24.53
CA GLU A 353 -38.11 9.45 23.84
C GLU A 353 -38.69 9.62 22.41
N GLN A 354 -38.53 8.70 21.43
CA GLN A 354 -38.87 7.27 21.22
C GLN A 354 -40.25 6.96 20.54
N SER A 355 -40.21 6.55 19.25
CA SER A 355 -41.00 5.49 18.55
C SER A 355 -42.54 5.64 18.30
N PRO A 356 -43.24 4.74 17.55
CA PRO A 356 -42.99 4.04 16.24
C PRO A 356 -44.26 3.88 15.32
N SER A 357 -44.18 3.00 14.28
CA SER A 357 -45.24 2.16 13.59
C SER A 357 -45.42 2.39 12.06
N SER A 358 -45.07 1.43 11.17
CA SER A 358 -45.84 0.30 10.54
C SER A 358 -47.01 0.74 9.63
N SER A 359 -47.36 0.22 8.45
CA SER A 359 -47.30 -1.12 7.84
C SER A 359 -47.69 -1.11 6.32
N SER A 360 -47.49 -2.24 5.65
CA SER A 360 -47.64 -2.67 4.24
C SER A 360 -49.00 -2.52 3.49
N SER A 361 -48.97 -2.52 2.13
CA SER A 361 -49.54 -3.60 1.25
C SER A 361 -49.49 -3.31 -0.28
N LYS A 362 -49.09 -4.32 -1.08
CA LYS A 362 -49.17 -4.53 -2.57
C LYS A 362 -50.61 -5.00 -3.00
N PRO A 363 -50.98 -5.44 -4.24
CA PRO A 363 -50.33 -5.58 -5.59
C PRO A 363 -51.19 -5.05 -6.79
N SER A 364 -50.81 -5.03 -8.09
CA SER A 364 -50.57 -6.17 -9.01
C SER A 364 -50.26 -5.71 -10.47
N GLN A 365 -49.48 -6.53 -11.20
CA GLN A 365 -49.44 -6.92 -12.64
C GLN A 365 -49.68 -5.87 -13.77
N GLY A 366 -48.99 -5.89 -14.93
CA GLY A 366 -48.00 -6.81 -15.50
C GLY A 366 -47.77 -6.52 -17.01
N THR A 367 -46.69 -7.12 -17.54
CA THR A 367 -46.36 -7.49 -18.95
C THR A 367 -45.98 -6.42 -19.99
N ASP A 368 -44.67 -6.37 -20.28
CA ASP A 368 -43.97 -6.75 -21.52
C ASP A 368 -44.48 -6.23 -22.89
N ASN A 369 -43.66 -5.41 -23.58
CA ASN A 369 -42.77 -5.86 -24.67
C ASN A 369 -42.22 -4.68 -25.50
N ASP A 370 -40.89 -4.70 -25.63
CA ASP A 370 -40.04 -4.50 -26.82
C ASP A 370 -40.16 -3.32 -27.80
N MET A 371 -38.94 -2.85 -28.13
CA MET A 371 -38.41 -2.32 -29.41
C MET A 371 -39.18 -1.15 -30.04
N ASP A 372 -38.57 -0.02 -30.42
CA ASP A 372 -37.40 0.11 -31.27
C ASP A 372 -37.21 1.63 -31.46
N THR A 373 -35.99 2.12 -31.32
CA THR A 373 -35.58 3.43 -31.82
C THR A 373 -34.98 3.26 -33.20
N PRO A 374 -35.21 4.21 -34.11
CA PRO A 374 -34.03 4.67 -34.83
C PRO A 374 -34.03 6.17 -35.19
N PHE A 375 -32.81 6.58 -35.51
CA PHE A 375 -32.38 7.67 -36.40
C PHE A 375 -31.96 9.03 -35.82
N ALA A 376 -30.67 9.30 -36.09
CA ALA A 376 -29.96 10.58 -36.18
C ALA A 376 -30.70 11.58 -37.12
N ASP A 377 -30.45 12.89 -37.13
CA ASP A 377 -29.17 13.58 -37.32
C ASP A 377 -29.41 15.12 -37.24
N ALA A 378 -28.34 15.89 -37.04
CA ALA A 378 -28.11 17.30 -37.43
C ALA A 378 -29.06 18.41 -36.86
N SER A 379 -28.69 19.66 -36.62
CA SER A 379 -27.46 20.48 -36.61
C SER A 379 -27.88 21.93 -36.22
N GLU A 380 -26.91 22.81 -36.01
CA GLU A 380 -26.97 24.29 -36.06
C GLU A 380 -27.06 25.12 -34.75
N GLU A 381 -25.90 25.69 -34.41
CA GLU A 381 -25.58 27.11 -34.17
C GLU A 381 -26.54 28.03 -33.41
N SER A 382 -26.02 28.67 -32.36
CA SER A 382 -25.97 30.15 -32.28
C SER A 382 -25.02 30.66 -31.19
N LYS A 383 -24.47 31.85 -31.47
CA LYS A 383 -23.36 32.57 -30.83
C LYS A 383 -23.77 33.46 -29.64
N GLU A 384 -22.73 33.84 -28.87
CA GLU A 384 -22.56 35.09 -28.07
C GLU A 384 -23.49 35.26 -26.84
N LYS A 385 -23.10 35.82 -25.68
CA LYS A 385 -21.98 36.68 -25.29
C LYS A 385 -21.85 36.71 -23.75
N GLN A 386 -20.59 36.87 -23.33
CA GLN A 386 -20.00 37.36 -22.08
C GLN A 386 -20.84 38.25 -21.14
N THR A 387 -20.71 38.02 -19.81
CA THR A 387 -20.74 39.07 -18.78
C THR A 387 -19.86 38.69 -17.58
N ASP A 388 -19.07 39.67 -17.14
CA ASP A 388 -18.17 39.67 -15.98
C ASP A 388 -18.86 39.44 -14.64
N LEU A 389 -18.13 38.85 -13.69
CA LEU A 389 -18.26 39.18 -12.26
C LEU A 389 -16.99 38.81 -11.49
N GLU A 390 -16.26 39.83 -11.05
CA GLU A 390 -15.30 39.76 -9.95
C GLU A 390 -15.98 39.18 -8.69
N SER A 391 -15.34 38.21 -8.03
CA SER A 391 -15.46 38.10 -6.59
C SER A 391 -14.20 37.48 -5.97
N LYS A 392 -13.56 38.32 -5.15
CA LYS A 392 -12.51 38.02 -4.19
C LYS A 392 -13.07 37.15 -3.07
N LYS A 393 -12.47 35.99 -2.78
CA LYS A 393 -12.42 35.41 -1.41
C LYS A 393 -11.46 34.21 -1.28
N THR A 394 -10.43 34.47 -0.46
CA THR A 394 -9.92 33.66 0.66
C THR A 394 -9.52 32.20 0.46
N HIS A 395 -8.21 31.99 0.65
CA HIS A 395 -7.56 30.77 1.12
C HIS A 395 -8.46 29.87 1.99
N ALA A 396 -8.58 28.61 1.59
CA ALA A 396 -8.89 27.50 2.48
C ALA A 396 -7.72 26.52 2.41
N ALA A 397 -7.17 26.20 3.58
CA ALA A 397 -6.06 25.28 3.76
C ALA A 397 -6.44 23.87 3.28
N VAL A 398 -5.52 23.24 2.58
CA VAL A 398 -5.56 21.82 2.22
C VAL A 398 -5.30 21.01 3.49
N PRO A 399 -6.15 20.03 3.88
CA PRO A 399 -5.84 19.12 4.96
C PRO A 399 -4.72 18.17 4.50
N GLY A 400 -3.59 18.20 5.20
CA GLY A 400 -2.48 17.29 4.98
C GLY A 400 -2.91 15.85 5.27
N PHE A 401 -2.72 14.98 4.30
CA PHE A 401 -2.76 13.53 4.54
C PHE A 401 -1.50 13.16 5.32
N VAL A 402 -1.69 12.73 6.57
CA VAL A 402 -0.68 12.04 7.35
C VAL A 402 -0.46 10.69 6.68
N SER A 403 0.68 10.54 6.02
CA SER A 403 1.16 9.25 5.54
C SER A 403 1.35 8.32 6.74
N ILE A 404 0.46 7.35 6.90
CA ILE A 404 0.67 6.24 7.81
C ILE A 404 1.77 5.38 7.19
N THR A 405 2.97 5.51 7.72
CA THR A 405 4.09 4.60 7.47
C THR A 405 3.72 3.23 8.05
N ALA A 406 3.31 2.30 7.19
CA ALA A 406 3.38 0.88 7.50
C ALA A 406 4.86 0.49 7.47
N ILE A 407 5.46 0.34 8.65
CA ILE A 407 6.83 -0.14 8.80
C ILE A 407 6.85 -1.62 8.45
N SER A 408 7.79 -1.93 7.58
CA SER A 408 8.09 -3.22 6.98
C SER A 408 8.58 -4.22 8.04
N GLY A 409 8.06 -5.45 8.00
CA GLY A 409 8.68 -6.61 8.64
C GLY A 409 10.05 -6.88 8.02
N LEU A 410 11.10 -6.54 8.76
CA LEU A 410 12.50 -6.67 8.36
C LEU A 410 13.08 -7.94 8.98
N VAL A 411 12.76 -9.15 8.48
CA VAL A 411 13.59 -10.36 8.64
C VAL A 411 13.29 -11.38 7.52
N ALA A 412 13.93 -11.27 6.36
CA ALA A 412 14.03 -12.39 5.41
C ALA A 412 15.29 -12.29 4.55
N SER A 413 16.45 -12.13 5.19
CA SER A 413 17.73 -12.21 4.50
C SER A 413 18.78 -12.78 5.42
N LEU A 414 18.73 -14.09 5.66
CA LEU A 414 19.86 -14.90 6.13
C LEU A 414 19.45 -16.38 6.12
N PHE A 415 19.49 -17.08 4.99
CA PHE A 415 19.76 -18.54 4.97
C PHE A 415 20.06 -19.11 3.58
N ILE A 416 21.06 -18.57 2.85
CA ILE A 416 21.77 -19.36 1.83
C ILE A 416 23.26 -19.02 1.88
N LEU A 417 24.03 -19.79 2.65
CA LEU A 417 25.34 -20.39 2.32
C LEU A 417 26.13 -20.71 3.62
N ARG A 418 26.16 -21.99 3.99
CA ARG A 418 27.45 -22.62 4.31
C ARG A 418 27.37 -24.13 4.13
N ARG A 419 27.76 -24.56 2.93
CA ARG A 419 28.15 -25.95 2.65
C ARG A 419 29.62 -26.11 3.07
N ARG A 420 29.88 -27.16 3.86
CA ARG A 420 31.13 -27.95 3.98
C ARG A 420 32.48 -27.19 4.05
N ILE A 421 33.11 -27.25 5.22
CA ILE A 421 34.52 -27.62 5.34
C ILE A 421 34.66 -28.62 6.51
N ASN A 422 35.23 -29.78 6.18
CA ASN A 422 35.58 -30.98 6.97
C ASN A 422 34.45 -31.86 7.50
#